data_AF-A0A0C9SM48-F1
#
_entry.id   AF-A0A0C9SM48-F1
#
_cell.length_a   1.000
_cell.length_b   1.000
_cell.length_c   1.000
_cell.angle_alpha   90.00
_cell.angle_beta   90.00
_cell.angle_gamma   90.00
#
_symmetry.space_group_name_H-M   'P 1'
#
loop_
_entity.id
_entity.type
_entity.pdbx_description
1 polymer ?
#
loop_
_entity_poly.entity_id
_entity_poly.type
_entity_poly.pdbx_seq_one_letter_code
_entity_poly.pdbx_strand_id
1 'polypeptide(L)'
;MYLDDENNATSDQQHDSESVNEPELDDDRDKQGSFNHKRKGPASSNITRADSASDRGLPARPALKKVKACGVTITEDMVDRMLTGKSKKPVEDLGADDVDEEPHNFTVYVQVWSPSAPEKKPGKGGKASTTIFVSKGPFKFDTLQSFARFQIQVARILPCRLASLPISKFEWKFENQAQSAPRKKIATIAGYEALIDAIKAKQATENIVVWLCTPKPTKEEDDWDTGGADYVEHPFDFEKETSNGESTSAKGLIAEMSAKRGEAEVLLTKEYPAGKIAIFPDKRVWQNKTTGSYFEITPLRIKIWANAIAAKTANVFTPPTSTHFAEDKKLKVPAAVPDPGPGVTLGHPQAPGGGNGP
;
A
#
# COMPACT_ATOMS: atom_id res chain seq x y z
N MET A 1 -34.89 5.60 50.77
CA MET A 1 -35.54 4.40 51.36
C MET A 1 -36.77 4.12 50.53
N TYR A 2 -36.95 2.85 50.14
CA TYR A 2 -37.98 2.23 49.28
C TYR A 2 -37.77 2.39 47.75
N LEU A 3 -37.14 1.38 47.11
CA LEU A 3 -37.65 0.12 46.47
C LEU A 3 -38.18 0.43 45.05
N ASP A 4 -37.44 0.09 43.99
CA ASP A 4 -37.37 -1.19 43.23
C ASP A 4 -38.52 -1.36 42.21
N ASP A 5 -38.15 -1.68 40.97
CA ASP A 5 -38.88 -2.46 39.94
C ASP A 5 -38.16 -2.20 38.58
N GLU A 6 -37.13 -2.98 38.24
CA GLU A 6 -37.22 -4.18 37.38
C GLU A 6 -37.98 -3.93 36.06
N ASN A 7 -37.23 -3.82 34.96
CA ASN A 7 -37.74 -4.14 33.62
C ASN A 7 -36.67 -4.90 32.85
N ASN A 8 -36.72 -6.22 33.02
CA ASN A 8 -36.07 -7.23 32.22
C ASN A 8 -37.06 -7.63 31.11
N ALA A 9 -36.73 -7.33 29.85
CA ALA A 9 -37.46 -7.86 28.70
C ALA A 9 -36.46 -8.44 27.70
N THR A 10 -36.24 -9.73 27.88
CA THR A 10 -35.64 -10.70 26.97
C THR A 10 -36.26 -10.57 25.58
N SER A 11 -35.44 -10.29 24.55
CA SER A 11 -35.83 -10.46 23.16
C SER A 11 -35.11 -11.69 22.62
N ASP A 12 -35.81 -12.82 22.65
CA ASP A 12 -35.51 -14.01 21.87
C ASP A 12 -35.57 -13.65 20.38
N GLN A 13 -34.45 -13.79 19.66
CA GLN A 13 -34.46 -13.81 18.21
C GLN A 13 -33.96 -15.18 17.76
N GLN A 14 -34.93 -16.03 17.44
CA GLN A 14 -34.76 -17.29 16.75
C GLN A 14 -34.03 -17.03 15.44
N HIS A 15 -32.82 -17.57 15.31
CA HIS A 15 -32.15 -17.71 14.02
C HIS A 15 -32.71 -18.95 13.35
N ASP A 16 -33.60 -18.72 12.39
CA ASP A 16 -34.09 -19.74 11.48
C ASP A 16 -32.93 -20.35 10.69
N SER A 17 -33.01 -21.66 10.63
CA SER A 17 -32.10 -22.55 9.93
C SER A 17 -32.58 -22.67 8.50
N GLU A 18 -31.90 -22.05 7.54
CA GLU A 18 -32.10 -22.35 6.13
C GLU A 18 -30.81 -22.94 5.52
N SER A 19 -30.86 -24.26 5.40
CA SER A 19 -29.96 -25.11 4.63
C SER A 19 -30.27 -24.98 3.14
N VAL A 20 -29.35 -24.48 2.31
CA VAL A 20 -29.42 -24.71 0.86
C VAL A 20 -28.02 -24.73 0.21
N ASN A 21 -27.69 -25.92 -0.30
CA ASN A 21 -26.82 -26.27 -1.45
C ASN A 21 -25.33 -25.90 -1.45
N GLU A 22 -24.53 -26.93 -1.16
CA GLU A 22 -23.27 -27.22 -1.87
C GLU A 22 -23.54 -27.48 -3.36
N PRO A 23 -22.78 -26.83 -4.26
CA PRO A 23 -22.45 -27.43 -5.54
C PRO A 23 -21.07 -28.10 -5.46
N GLU A 24 -21.06 -29.42 -5.60
CA GLU A 24 -19.92 -30.18 -6.11
C GLU A 24 -19.44 -29.52 -7.41
N LEU A 25 -18.17 -29.15 -7.46
CA LEU A 25 -17.50 -28.82 -8.72
C LEU A 25 -16.22 -29.63 -8.82
N ASP A 26 -16.36 -30.61 -9.71
CA ASP A 26 -15.44 -31.53 -10.34
C ASP A 26 -13.95 -31.20 -10.30
N ASP A 27 -13.24 -32.22 -9.84
CA ASP A 27 -11.85 -32.58 -10.09
C ASP A 27 -11.60 -32.67 -11.60
N ASP A 28 -10.97 -31.66 -12.20
CA ASP A 28 -10.34 -31.80 -13.53
C ASP A 28 -8.84 -31.51 -13.44
N ARG A 29 -8.16 -32.58 -13.05
CA ARG A 29 -6.72 -32.77 -13.03
C ARG A 29 -6.30 -33.28 -14.40
N ASP A 30 -5.75 -32.42 -15.27
CA ASP A 30 -4.90 -32.92 -16.34
C ASP A 30 -3.92 -31.92 -16.98
N LYS A 31 -2.67 -32.41 -17.08
CA LYS A 31 -1.67 -32.15 -18.13
C LYS A 31 -0.85 -30.85 -18.11
N GLN A 32 0.29 -31.01 -17.44
CA GLN A 32 1.65 -30.94 -18.03
C GLN A 32 1.78 -30.23 -19.39
N GLY A 33 2.51 -29.11 -19.39
CA GLY A 33 2.94 -28.43 -20.61
C GLY A 33 4.17 -27.56 -20.37
N SER A 34 5.33 -28.22 -20.23
CA SER A 34 6.64 -27.59 -20.11
C SER A 34 7.01 -26.86 -21.41
N PHE A 35 7.00 -25.52 -21.41
CA PHE A 35 7.55 -24.71 -22.50
C PHE A 35 8.90 -24.11 -22.10
N ASN A 36 9.96 -24.91 -22.30
CA ASN A 36 11.33 -24.43 -22.39
C ASN A 36 11.59 -23.99 -23.84
N HIS A 37 11.61 -22.69 -24.13
CA HIS A 37 12.22 -22.17 -25.37
C HIS A 37 13.24 -21.08 -25.05
N LYS A 38 14.46 -21.57 -24.82
CA LYS A 38 15.71 -20.83 -24.80
C LYS A 38 16.07 -20.44 -26.23
N ARG A 39 15.71 -19.22 -26.66
CA ARG A 39 16.25 -18.64 -27.91
C ARG A 39 17.50 -17.82 -27.59
N LYS A 40 18.65 -18.36 -28.00
CA LYS A 40 19.93 -17.68 -28.13
C LYS A 40 20.03 -17.03 -29.51
N GLY A 41 20.54 -15.80 -29.52
CA GLY A 41 21.35 -15.19 -30.59
C GLY A 41 20.63 -14.20 -31.53
N PRO A 42 21.35 -13.41 -32.34
CA PRO A 42 22.78 -13.09 -32.30
C PRO A 42 23.07 -11.57 -32.27
N ALA A 43 24.35 -11.27 -32.12
CA ALA A 43 24.96 -9.96 -32.25
C ALA A 43 24.77 -9.33 -33.65
N SER A 44 24.61 -8.02 -33.66
CA SER A 44 24.80 -7.10 -34.80
C SER A 44 24.69 -5.69 -34.24
N SER A 45 25.44 -4.68 -34.66
CA SER A 45 26.69 -4.55 -35.39
C SER A 45 27.02 -3.06 -35.25
N ASN A 46 28.31 -2.74 -35.10
CA ASN A 46 28.79 -1.38 -35.06
C ASN A 46 28.46 -0.67 -36.38
N ILE A 47 27.71 0.43 -36.32
CA ILE A 47 27.62 1.41 -37.41
C ILE A 47 28.36 2.67 -36.99
N THR A 48 29.58 2.75 -37.49
CA THR A 48 30.37 3.96 -37.64
C THR A 48 29.69 4.84 -38.69
N ARG A 49 29.39 6.11 -38.36
CA ARG A 49 29.18 7.13 -39.40
C ARG A 49 29.78 8.45 -38.95
N ALA A 50 30.80 8.83 -39.71
CA ALA A 50 31.48 10.12 -39.65
C ALA A 50 30.69 11.21 -40.39
N ASP A 51 31.11 12.44 -40.09
CA ASP A 51 30.99 13.67 -40.85
C ASP A 51 29.60 14.29 -41.04
N SER A 52 29.44 15.51 -40.53
CA SER A 52 29.56 16.70 -41.38
C SER A 52 29.39 18.00 -40.59
N ALA A 53 30.35 18.89 -40.79
CA ALA A 53 30.35 20.28 -40.33
C ALA A 53 29.24 21.10 -41.01
N SER A 54 28.57 21.96 -40.24
CA SER A 54 27.98 23.21 -40.74
C SER A 54 27.67 24.13 -39.56
N ASP A 55 28.68 24.85 -39.10
CA ASP A 55 28.53 25.96 -38.16
C ASP A 55 28.03 27.19 -38.94
N ARG A 56 26.74 27.49 -38.82
CA ARG A 56 26.10 28.67 -39.42
C ARG A 56 25.77 29.68 -38.32
N GLY A 57 26.13 30.92 -38.62
CA GLY A 57 26.07 32.08 -37.74
C GLY A 57 24.73 32.36 -37.07
N LEU A 58 24.86 32.84 -35.84
CA LEU A 58 23.81 33.43 -35.02
C LEU A 58 23.60 34.90 -35.40
N PRO A 59 22.37 35.35 -35.72
CA PRO A 59 22.01 36.75 -35.61
C PRO A 59 21.46 37.07 -34.21
N ALA A 60 21.80 38.26 -33.75
CA ALA A 60 21.44 38.85 -32.46
C ALA A 60 19.92 38.89 -32.21
N ARG A 61 19.53 38.56 -30.97
CA ARG A 61 18.17 38.73 -30.46
C ARG A 61 17.88 40.20 -30.12
N PRO A 62 16.72 40.77 -30.51
CA PRO A 62 16.28 42.06 -30.01
C PRO A 62 15.65 41.94 -28.61
N ALA A 63 15.82 43.01 -27.83
CA ALA A 63 15.35 43.17 -26.47
C ALA A 63 13.82 43.03 -26.34
N LEU A 64 13.39 42.17 -25.41
CA LEU A 64 11.99 42.05 -25.00
C LEU A 64 11.57 43.26 -24.16
N LYS A 65 10.55 43.97 -24.64
CA LYS A 65 9.84 45.02 -23.91
C LYS A 65 9.02 44.40 -22.77
N LYS A 66 9.15 45.03 -21.61
CA LYS A 66 8.43 44.79 -20.36
C LYS A 66 6.93 45.06 -20.58
N VAL A 67 6.10 44.02 -20.63
CA VAL A 67 4.64 44.16 -20.61
C VAL A 67 4.19 44.06 -19.15
N LYS A 68 3.59 45.15 -18.65
CA LYS A 68 2.92 45.20 -17.35
C LYS A 68 1.74 44.22 -17.38
N ALA A 69 1.78 43.21 -16.52
CA ALA A 69 0.60 42.40 -16.21
C ALA A 69 -0.38 43.26 -15.41
N CYS A 70 -1.55 43.56 -15.99
CA CYS A 70 -2.71 43.99 -15.22
C CYS A 70 -3.29 42.75 -14.54
N GLY A 71 -3.18 42.70 -13.21
CA GLY A 71 -3.91 41.73 -12.40
C GLY A 71 -5.40 42.07 -12.44
N VAL A 72 -6.17 41.27 -13.17
CA VAL A 72 -7.63 41.26 -13.08
C VAL A 72 -7.99 40.08 -12.20
N THR A 73 -8.34 40.36 -10.94
CA THR A 73 -8.95 39.39 -10.02
C THR A 73 -10.39 39.17 -10.47
N ILE A 74 -10.67 37.97 -10.97
CA ILE A 74 -12.03 37.52 -11.30
C ILE A 74 -12.68 37.10 -9.99
N THR A 75 -13.59 37.94 -9.48
CA THR A 75 -14.45 37.60 -8.35
C THR A 75 -15.61 36.71 -8.82
N GLU A 76 -16.08 35.78 -7.98
CA GLU A 76 -17.16 34.83 -8.30
C GLU A 76 -18.42 35.52 -8.88
N ASP A 77 -18.71 36.75 -8.46
CA ASP A 77 -19.84 37.57 -8.93
C ASP A 77 -19.80 37.98 -10.42
N MET A 78 -18.62 38.04 -11.05
CA MET A 78 -18.51 38.42 -12.47
C MET A 78 -18.82 37.26 -13.42
N VAL A 79 -18.71 36.02 -12.96
CA VAL A 79 -18.91 34.83 -13.80
C VAL A 79 -20.41 34.55 -14.01
N ASP A 80 -21.25 34.81 -13.00
CA ASP A 80 -22.70 34.64 -13.13
C ASP A 80 -23.35 35.69 -14.05
N ARG A 81 -22.79 36.91 -14.13
CA ARG A 81 -23.37 37.99 -14.95
C ARG A 81 -23.11 37.85 -16.46
N MET A 82 -22.09 37.09 -16.89
CA MET A 82 -21.83 36.87 -18.32
C MET A 82 -22.68 35.74 -18.92
N LEU A 83 -23.38 34.95 -18.10
CA LEU A 83 -24.17 33.80 -18.54
C LEU A 83 -25.66 34.10 -18.77
N THR A 84 -26.18 35.25 -18.30
CA THR A 84 -27.62 35.57 -18.43
C THR A 84 -27.96 36.61 -19.51
N GLY A 85 -27.08 36.82 -20.48
CA GLY A 85 -27.28 37.75 -21.60
C GLY A 85 -28.34 37.26 -22.60
N LYS A 86 -29.62 37.45 -22.28
CA LYS A 86 -30.78 37.26 -23.18
C LYS A 86 -30.74 38.27 -24.33
N SER A 87 -30.05 37.92 -25.42
CA SER A 87 -30.21 38.59 -26.72
C SER A 87 -31.26 37.85 -27.54
N LYS A 88 -32.46 38.44 -27.64
CA LYS A 88 -33.52 37.98 -28.56
C LYS A 88 -33.19 38.44 -29.99
N LYS A 89 -32.91 37.48 -30.88
CA LYS A 89 -33.11 37.63 -32.33
C LYS A 89 -34.07 36.54 -32.82
N PRO A 90 -34.96 36.83 -33.78
CA PRO A 90 -35.95 35.86 -34.24
C PRO A 90 -35.39 34.96 -35.37
N VAL A 91 -35.56 33.65 -35.14
CA VAL A 91 -36.00 32.58 -36.06
C VAL A 91 -35.39 32.53 -37.46
N GLU A 92 -34.62 31.48 -37.73
CA GLU A 92 -34.91 30.57 -38.84
C GLU A 92 -34.74 29.12 -38.39
N ASP A 93 -35.71 28.33 -38.83
CA ASP A 93 -36.09 26.97 -38.49
C ASP A 93 -35.22 25.96 -39.25
N LEU A 94 -34.39 25.23 -38.52
CA LEU A 94 -33.84 23.95 -38.96
C LEU A 94 -33.90 23.02 -37.75
N GLY A 95 -34.78 22.03 -37.82
CA GLY A 95 -34.96 20.98 -36.81
C GLY A 95 -33.67 20.23 -36.54
N ALA A 96 -32.90 20.75 -35.58
CA ALA A 96 -31.92 19.98 -34.84
C ALA A 96 -32.71 19.22 -33.78
N ASP A 97 -32.64 17.90 -33.84
CA ASP A 97 -33.01 16.98 -32.77
C ASP A 97 -32.23 17.45 -31.52
N ASP A 98 -32.86 18.30 -30.71
CA ASP A 98 -32.33 18.85 -29.46
C ASP A 98 -32.42 17.70 -28.44
N VAL A 99 -31.51 16.73 -28.62
CA VAL A 99 -31.37 15.59 -27.73
C VAL A 99 -30.95 16.16 -26.38
N ASP A 100 -31.94 16.33 -25.51
CA ASP A 100 -31.81 16.83 -24.14
C ASP A 100 -30.68 16.06 -23.46
N GLU A 101 -29.51 16.71 -23.34
CA GLU A 101 -28.28 16.05 -22.91
C GLU A 101 -28.37 15.80 -21.40
N GLU A 102 -28.76 14.57 -21.04
CA GLU A 102 -28.95 14.19 -19.65
C GLU A 102 -27.64 14.34 -18.84
N PRO A 103 -27.66 14.96 -17.65
CA PRO A 103 -26.47 15.12 -16.82
C PRO A 103 -25.93 13.76 -16.39
N HIS A 104 -24.68 13.47 -16.76
CA HIS A 104 -23.97 12.28 -16.32
C HIS A 104 -23.09 12.59 -15.12
N ASN A 105 -23.21 11.79 -14.07
CA ASN A 105 -22.35 11.88 -12.90
C ASN A 105 -21.17 10.91 -13.03
N PHE A 106 -19.97 11.38 -12.67
CA PHE A 106 -18.78 10.55 -12.57
C PHE A 106 -18.05 10.80 -11.25
N THR A 107 -17.27 9.81 -10.81
CA THR A 107 -16.52 9.88 -9.56
C THR A 107 -15.06 10.20 -9.84
N VAL A 108 -14.49 11.13 -9.10
CA VAL A 108 -13.11 11.58 -9.27
C VAL A 108 -12.30 11.29 -8.01
N TYR A 109 -11.18 10.59 -8.19
CA TYR A 109 -10.14 10.45 -7.19
C TYR A 109 -8.92 11.29 -7.61
N VAL A 110 -8.36 12.05 -6.67
CA VAL A 110 -7.22 12.93 -6.93
C VAL A 110 -5.94 12.30 -6.37
N GLN A 111 -5.01 11.90 -7.25
CA GLN A 111 -3.68 11.43 -6.89
C GLN A 111 -2.68 12.58 -6.92
N VAL A 112 -2.22 12.98 -5.74
CA VAL A 112 -1.14 13.95 -5.57
C VAL A 112 0.19 13.22 -5.58
N TRP A 113 1.11 13.63 -6.46
CA TRP A 113 2.46 13.08 -6.49
C TRP A 113 3.52 14.09 -6.05
N SER A 114 4.52 13.60 -5.34
CA SER A 114 5.70 14.37 -4.96
C SER A 114 6.96 13.61 -5.39
N PRO A 115 7.92 14.27 -6.05
CA PRO A 115 9.23 13.67 -6.27
C PRO A 115 9.88 13.49 -4.89
N SER A 116 10.09 12.24 -4.47
CA SER A 116 10.85 11.99 -3.24
C SER A 116 12.25 12.56 -3.44
N ALA A 117 12.71 13.37 -2.48
CA ALA A 117 14.05 13.91 -2.51
C ALA A 117 15.04 12.74 -2.63
N PRO A 118 15.98 12.78 -3.58
CA PRO A 118 16.97 11.72 -3.68
C PRO A 118 17.71 11.67 -2.35
N GLU A 119 17.59 10.55 -1.62
CA GLU A 119 18.36 10.32 -0.40
C GLU A 119 19.84 10.45 -0.81
N LYS A 120 20.49 11.54 -0.38
CA LYS A 120 21.92 11.77 -0.59
C LYS A 120 22.70 10.79 0.28
N LYS A 121 22.74 9.52 -0.12
CA LYS A 121 23.70 8.56 0.44
C LYS A 121 25.03 8.75 -0.28
N PRO A 122 26.12 9.08 0.43
CA PRO A 122 27.44 9.14 -0.16
C PRO A 122 27.90 7.71 -0.45
N GLY A 123 27.68 7.24 -1.68
CA GLY A 123 28.08 5.89 -2.07
C GLY A 123 27.48 5.43 -3.38
N LYS A 124 28.30 5.48 -4.44
CA LYS A 124 28.23 4.80 -5.75
C LYS A 124 26.93 4.00 -6.03
N GLY A 125 26.04 4.59 -6.83
CA GLY A 125 24.86 3.94 -7.41
C GLY A 125 23.56 4.66 -7.06
N GLY A 126 23.24 5.74 -7.79
CA GLY A 126 21.99 6.47 -7.60
C GLY A 126 20.79 5.58 -7.92
N LYS A 127 20.06 5.15 -6.89
CA LYS A 127 18.75 4.52 -7.07
C LYS A 127 17.78 5.58 -7.61
N ALA A 128 16.98 5.23 -8.61
CA ALA A 128 15.96 6.10 -9.17
C ALA A 128 15.04 6.63 -8.04
N SER A 129 14.75 7.93 -8.07
CA SER A 129 13.85 8.56 -7.10
C SER A 129 12.48 7.86 -7.14
N THR A 130 12.04 7.32 -6.00
CA THR A 130 10.71 6.74 -5.87
C THR A 130 9.68 7.86 -5.77
N THR A 131 8.74 7.95 -6.71
CA THR A 131 7.63 8.90 -6.62
C THR A 131 6.60 8.40 -5.61
N ILE A 132 6.25 9.25 -4.63
CA ILE A 132 5.22 8.95 -3.64
C ILE A 132 3.90 9.51 -4.14
N PHE A 133 2.83 8.72 -4.01
CA PHE A 133 1.47 9.11 -4.39
C PHE A 133 0.58 9.12 -3.14
N VAL A 134 -0.22 10.18 -2.98
CA VAL A 134 -1.26 10.31 -1.97
C VAL A 134 -2.60 10.43 -2.69
N SER A 135 -3.56 9.60 -2.30
CA SER A 135 -4.91 9.62 -2.89
C SER A 135 -5.86 10.49 -2.04
N LYS A 136 -6.68 11.29 -2.72
CA LYS A 136 -7.68 12.20 -2.15
C LYS A 136 -9.02 12.04 -2.84
N GLY A 137 -10.10 12.38 -2.13
CA GLY A 137 -11.48 12.13 -2.56
C GLY A 137 -12.03 10.84 -1.96
N PRO A 138 -13.10 10.25 -2.56
CA PRO A 138 -13.71 10.62 -3.83
C PRO A 138 -14.60 11.86 -3.75
N PHE A 139 -14.85 12.50 -4.90
CA PHE A 139 -16.00 13.40 -5.06
C PHE A 139 -16.76 13.08 -6.35
N LYS A 140 -18.07 13.33 -6.36
CA LYS A 140 -18.91 13.20 -7.54
C LYS A 140 -18.94 14.51 -8.30
N PHE A 141 -18.93 14.43 -9.63
CA PHE A 141 -18.97 15.60 -10.51
C PHE A 141 -19.90 15.34 -11.69
N ASP A 142 -20.55 16.40 -12.17
CA ASP A 142 -21.54 16.36 -13.24
C ASP A 142 -20.91 16.86 -14.55
N THR A 143 -21.17 16.18 -15.66
CA THR A 143 -20.67 16.53 -16.99
C THR A 143 -21.11 17.91 -17.50
N LEU A 144 -22.20 18.47 -17.00
CA LEU A 144 -22.69 19.81 -17.39
C LEU A 144 -21.93 20.95 -16.69
N GLN A 145 -21.13 20.65 -15.67
CA GLN A 145 -20.40 21.64 -14.91
C GLN A 145 -19.16 22.14 -15.67
N SER A 146 -18.82 23.41 -15.48
CA SER A 146 -17.69 24.05 -16.15
C SER A 146 -16.34 23.62 -15.59
N PHE A 147 -15.27 23.83 -16.39
CA PHE A 147 -13.91 23.56 -15.93
C PHE A 147 -13.52 24.37 -14.69
N ALA A 148 -14.03 25.61 -14.53
CA ALA A 148 -13.79 26.41 -13.35
C ALA A 148 -14.39 25.77 -12.08
N ARG A 149 -15.62 25.26 -12.17
CA ARG A 149 -16.26 24.52 -11.06
C ARG A 149 -15.49 23.24 -10.72
N PHE A 150 -14.96 22.56 -11.74
CA PHE A 150 -14.11 21.38 -11.55
C PHE A 150 -12.85 21.72 -10.75
N GLN A 151 -12.14 22.79 -11.13
CA GLN A 151 -10.96 23.25 -10.40
C GLN A 151 -11.26 23.64 -8.95
N ILE A 152 -12.39 24.31 -8.70
CA ILE A 152 -12.84 24.66 -7.34
C ILE A 152 -13.05 23.39 -6.49
N GLN A 153 -13.68 22.35 -7.03
CA GLN A 153 -13.85 21.10 -6.30
C GLN A 153 -12.51 20.41 -6.01
N VAL A 154 -11.59 20.40 -6.99
CA VAL A 154 -10.24 19.87 -6.77
C VAL A 154 -9.51 20.65 -5.67
N ALA A 155 -9.62 21.98 -5.66
CA ALA A 155 -9.02 22.84 -4.63
C ALA A 155 -9.57 22.53 -3.23
N ARG A 156 -10.89 22.32 -3.12
CA ARG A 156 -11.56 21.92 -1.87
C ARG A 156 -11.10 20.56 -1.36
N ILE A 157 -10.90 19.60 -2.27
CA ILE A 157 -10.45 18.23 -1.94
C ILE A 157 -8.97 18.18 -1.55
N LEU A 158 -8.15 19.09 -2.09
CA LEU A 158 -6.74 19.26 -1.76
C LEU A 158 -6.48 20.38 -0.72
N PRO A 159 -7.44 20.64 0.18
CA PRO A 159 -7.71 21.92 0.85
C PRO A 159 -6.65 23.01 0.60
N CYS A 160 -6.69 23.60 -0.59
CA CYS A 160 -5.73 24.61 -1.04
C CYS A 160 -6.43 25.73 -1.81
N ARG A 161 -5.74 26.87 -1.99
CA ARG A 161 -6.22 27.95 -2.85
C ARG A 161 -6.28 27.50 -4.30
N LEU A 162 -7.25 28.03 -5.05
CA LEU A 162 -7.42 27.77 -6.48
C LEU A 162 -6.17 28.18 -7.28
N ALA A 163 -5.53 29.30 -6.91
CA ALA A 163 -4.30 29.79 -7.55
C ALA A 163 -3.07 28.91 -7.29
N SER A 164 -3.06 28.14 -6.20
CA SER A 164 -1.97 27.22 -5.84
C SER A 164 -2.06 25.88 -6.58
N LEU A 165 -3.17 25.61 -7.27
CA LEU A 165 -3.33 24.38 -8.05
C LEU A 165 -2.40 24.41 -9.28
N PRO A 166 -1.59 23.36 -9.49
CA PRO A 166 -0.73 23.25 -10.66
C PRO A 166 -1.52 22.77 -11.89
N ILE A 167 -2.53 23.54 -12.32
CA ILE A 167 -3.50 23.20 -13.38
C ILE A 167 -2.79 22.75 -14.66
N SER A 168 -1.66 23.40 -15.01
CA SER A 168 -0.86 23.07 -16.20
C SER A 168 -0.30 21.64 -16.23
N LYS A 169 -0.32 20.94 -15.10
CA LYS A 169 0.18 19.58 -14.90
C LYS A 169 -0.91 18.58 -14.53
N PHE A 170 -2.19 18.96 -14.64
CA PHE A 170 -3.27 18.02 -14.41
C PHE A 170 -3.31 17.00 -15.54
N GLU A 171 -3.33 15.73 -15.13
CA GLU A 171 -3.43 14.59 -16.02
C GLU A 171 -4.53 13.66 -15.52
N TRP A 172 -5.16 12.91 -16.41
CA TRP A 172 -6.23 11.99 -16.03
C TRP A 172 -6.12 10.63 -16.74
N LYS A 173 -6.75 9.64 -16.13
CA LYS A 173 -6.99 8.30 -16.69
C LYS A 173 -8.25 7.68 -16.07
N PHE A 174 -8.83 6.69 -16.72
CA PHE A 174 -9.91 5.88 -16.12
C PHE A 174 -9.33 4.83 -15.15
N GLU A 175 -10.12 4.39 -14.17
CA GLU A 175 -9.72 3.38 -13.18
C GLU A 175 -9.25 2.07 -13.81
N ASN A 176 -9.99 1.55 -14.79
CA ASN A 176 -9.69 0.27 -15.43
C ASN A 176 -8.52 0.32 -16.44
N GLN A 177 -7.76 1.43 -16.49
CA GLN A 177 -6.57 1.53 -17.33
C GLN A 177 -5.31 1.09 -16.58
N ALA A 178 -4.45 0.32 -17.27
CA ALA A 178 -3.17 -0.13 -16.74
C ALA A 178 -2.36 1.04 -16.13
N GLN A 179 -1.57 0.76 -15.09
CA GLN A 179 -0.81 1.80 -14.39
C GLN A 179 0.18 2.54 -15.31
N SER A 180 0.71 1.84 -16.32
CA SER A 180 1.62 2.37 -17.34
C SER A 180 0.90 3.03 -18.52
N ALA A 181 -0.43 3.03 -18.56
CA ALA A 181 -1.18 3.64 -19.65
C ALA A 181 -0.87 5.15 -19.74
N PRO A 182 -0.73 5.70 -20.96
CA PRO A 182 -0.53 7.13 -21.14
C PRO A 182 -1.65 7.93 -20.49
N ARG A 183 -1.29 8.89 -19.63
CA ARG A 183 -2.24 9.81 -19.03
C ARG A 183 -2.53 10.95 -19.99
N LYS A 184 -3.79 11.41 -20.04
CA LYS A 184 -4.23 12.52 -20.89
C LYS A 184 -4.17 13.82 -20.10
N LYS A 185 -3.79 14.93 -20.73
CA LYS A 185 -3.71 16.23 -20.05
C LYS A 185 -5.09 16.90 -19.98
N ILE A 186 -5.36 17.59 -18.87
CA ILE A 186 -6.59 18.40 -18.65
C ILE A 186 -6.26 19.85 -18.27
N ALA A 187 -5.09 20.34 -18.69
CA ALA A 187 -4.59 21.67 -18.33
C ALA A 187 -5.38 22.85 -18.92
N THR A 188 -6.29 22.59 -19.86
CA THR A 188 -7.03 23.61 -20.62
C THR A 188 -8.51 23.25 -20.71
N ILE A 189 -9.34 24.22 -21.08
CA ILE A 189 -10.78 24.01 -21.33
C ILE A 189 -10.99 22.88 -22.35
N ALA A 190 -10.26 22.90 -23.47
CA ALA A 190 -10.32 21.82 -24.47
C ALA A 190 -9.91 20.44 -23.93
N GLY A 191 -8.95 20.40 -23.00
CA GLY A 191 -8.57 19.15 -22.33
C GLY A 191 -9.65 18.63 -21.39
N TYR A 192 -10.40 19.55 -20.76
CA TYR A 192 -11.55 19.23 -19.92
C TYR A 192 -12.75 18.75 -20.76
N GLU A 193 -13.08 19.44 -21.86
CA GLU A 193 -14.09 19.00 -22.82
C GLU A 193 -13.76 17.58 -23.33
N ALA A 194 -12.50 17.30 -23.68
CA ALA A 194 -12.08 15.97 -24.09
C ALA A 194 -12.20 14.90 -22.99
N LEU A 195 -12.14 15.27 -21.70
CA LEU A 195 -12.48 14.38 -20.60
C LEU A 195 -13.99 14.09 -20.59
N ILE A 196 -14.81 15.15 -20.69
CA ILE A 196 -16.27 15.03 -20.68
C ILE A 196 -16.76 14.20 -21.86
N ASP A 197 -16.24 14.42 -23.07
CA ASP A 197 -16.56 13.62 -24.26
C ASP A 197 -16.20 12.14 -24.05
N ALA A 198 -15.06 11.86 -23.41
CA ALA A 198 -14.66 10.49 -23.10
C ALA A 198 -15.54 9.83 -22.04
N ILE A 199 -16.12 10.60 -21.12
CA ILE A 199 -17.10 10.14 -20.12
C ILE A 199 -18.44 9.87 -20.82
N LYS A 200 -18.92 10.78 -21.67
CA LYS A 200 -20.16 10.61 -22.44
C LYS A 200 -20.10 9.45 -23.43
N ALA A 201 -18.91 9.16 -23.97
CA ALA A 201 -18.69 8.00 -24.83
C ALA A 201 -18.70 6.65 -24.08
N LYS A 202 -18.65 6.66 -22.74
CA LYS A 202 -18.85 5.46 -21.91
C LYS A 202 -20.34 5.26 -21.66
N GLN A 203 -20.78 4.01 -21.55
CA GLN A 203 -22.19 3.71 -21.32
C GLN A 203 -22.65 4.30 -19.98
N ALA A 204 -23.81 4.97 -19.99
CA ALA A 204 -24.40 5.65 -18.84
C ALA A 204 -24.67 4.74 -17.62
N THR A 205 -24.70 3.42 -17.82
CA THR A 205 -24.95 2.42 -16.78
C THR A 205 -23.71 2.06 -15.96
N GLU A 206 -22.51 2.49 -16.37
CA GLU A 206 -21.28 2.23 -15.63
C GLU A 206 -21.00 3.32 -14.59
N ASN A 207 -20.58 2.94 -13.39
CA ASN A 207 -19.97 3.89 -12.45
C ASN A 207 -18.63 4.34 -13.01
N ILE A 208 -18.61 5.49 -13.69
CA ILE A 208 -17.40 6.02 -14.31
C ILE A 208 -16.49 6.62 -13.23
N VAL A 209 -15.30 6.03 -13.08
CA VAL A 209 -14.28 6.48 -12.13
C VAL A 209 -13.06 7.03 -12.87
N VAL A 210 -12.70 8.26 -12.52
CA VAL A 210 -11.58 9.02 -13.09
C VAL A 210 -10.52 9.26 -12.02
N TRP A 211 -9.27 8.94 -12.35
CA TRP A 211 -8.11 9.29 -11.54
C TRP A 211 -7.46 10.56 -12.09
N LEU A 212 -7.57 11.66 -11.35
CA LEU A 212 -6.89 12.92 -11.61
C LEU A 212 -5.51 12.91 -10.94
N CYS A 213 -4.46 12.88 -11.74
CA CYS A 213 -3.07 12.96 -11.28
C CYS A 213 -2.58 14.41 -11.32
N THR A 214 -2.04 14.91 -10.21
CA THR A 214 -1.53 16.27 -10.10
C THR A 214 -0.30 16.32 -9.19
N PRO A 215 0.70 17.18 -9.43
CA PRO A 215 1.76 17.38 -8.45
C PRO A 215 1.25 18.05 -7.18
N LYS A 216 2.05 17.95 -6.11
CA LYS A 216 1.82 18.68 -4.85
C LYS A 216 1.56 20.17 -5.15
N PRO A 217 0.43 20.75 -4.69
CA PRO A 217 0.19 22.18 -4.78
C PRO A 217 1.30 22.97 -4.09
N THR A 218 1.65 24.14 -4.63
CA THR A 218 2.65 25.01 -4.01
C THR A 218 2.07 25.55 -2.70
N LYS A 219 2.73 25.30 -1.57
CA LYS A 219 2.45 26.05 -0.35
C LYS A 219 3.00 27.45 -0.55
N GLU A 220 2.16 28.47 -0.58
CA GLU A 220 2.64 29.84 -0.38
C GLU A 220 3.10 29.90 1.09
N GLU A 221 4.40 30.08 1.32
CA GLU A 221 4.97 30.16 2.69
C GLU A 221 4.51 31.43 3.44
N ASP A 222 3.83 32.36 2.76
CA ASP A 222 3.49 33.70 3.25
C ASP A 222 2.01 33.90 3.59
N ASP A 223 1.33 32.90 4.16
CA ASP A 223 0.03 33.14 4.82
C ASP A 223 0.24 33.53 6.28
N TRP A 224 0.72 34.77 6.48
CA TRP A 224 0.35 35.51 7.68
C TRP A 224 -1.16 35.70 7.64
N ASP A 225 -1.83 35.14 8.65
CA ASP A 225 -3.23 35.29 9.04
C ASP A 225 -3.82 36.65 8.64
N THR A 226 -4.29 36.74 7.39
CA THR A 226 -4.99 37.90 6.87
C THR A 226 -6.30 37.34 6.35
N GLY A 227 -7.33 37.38 7.20
CA GLY A 227 -8.67 36.84 6.98
C GLY A 227 -9.35 37.35 5.70
N GLY A 228 -8.87 36.91 4.55
CA GLY A 228 -9.55 36.98 3.27
C GLY A 228 -10.66 35.94 3.21
N ALA A 229 -11.68 36.19 2.38
CA ALA A 229 -12.85 35.33 2.23
C ALA A 229 -12.53 33.88 1.79
N ASP A 230 -11.29 33.61 1.38
CA ASP A 230 -10.83 32.31 0.87
C ASP A 230 -9.98 31.53 1.90
N TYR A 231 -10.04 31.90 3.19
CA TYR A 231 -9.30 31.21 4.25
C TYR A 231 -9.76 29.74 4.39
N VAL A 232 -8.82 28.81 4.24
CA VAL A 232 -9.05 27.38 4.46
C VAL A 232 -8.55 27.04 5.85
N GLU A 233 -9.47 26.72 6.76
CA GLU A 233 -9.20 26.48 8.20
C GLU A 233 -8.15 25.38 8.45
N HIS A 234 -7.92 24.49 7.48
CA HIS A 234 -6.93 23.43 7.51
C HIS A 234 -6.20 23.27 6.16
N PRO A 235 -5.16 24.08 5.86
CA PRO A 235 -4.44 23.98 4.59
C PRO A 235 -3.80 22.59 4.45
N PHE A 236 -3.84 22.04 3.22
CA PHE A 236 -3.27 20.74 2.92
C PHE A 236 -1.77 20.68 3.25
N ASP A 237 -1.44 19.86 4.23
CA ASP A 237 -0.05 19.57 4.59
C ASP A 237 0.32 18.15 4.15
N PHE A 238 0.90 18.05 2.95
CA PHE A 238 1.39 16.80 2.41
C PHE A 238 2.30 16.03 3.38
N GLU A 239 3.19 16.71 4.14
CA GLU A 239 4.10 16.02 5.05
C GLU A 239 3.35 15.46 6.27
N LYS A 240 2.41 16.23 6.79
CA LYS A 240 1.51 15.75 7.85
C LYS A 240 0.64 14.61 7.34
N GLU A 241 0.14 14.65 6.12
CA GLU A 241 -0.72 13.58 5.59
C GLU A 241 0.02 12.32 5.18
N THR A 242 1.26 12.42 4.69
CA THR A 242 2.13 11.25 4.54
C THR A 242 2.57 10.69 5.90
N SER A 243 2.52 11.49 6.97
CA SER A 243 2.85 11.07 8.35
C SER A 243 1.64 10.58 9.18
N ASN A 244 0.44 11.13 8.95
CA ASN A 244 -0.83 10.80 9.64
C ASN A 244 -1.67 9.79 8.88
N GLY A 245 -1.50 9.67 7.55
CA GLY A 245 -1.81 8.41 6.92
C GLY A 245 -0.97 7.38 7.65
N GLU A 246 -1.57 6.29 8.07
CA GLU A 246 -0.91 5.10 8.62
C GLU A 246 0.02 4.44 7.57
N SER A 247 0.68 5.24 6.73
CA SER A 247 1.99 5.02 6.17
C SER A 247 2.97 4.92 7.35
N THR A 248 2.87 3.77 8.02
CA THR A 248 4.04 3.04 8.43
C THR A 248 4.96 3.00 7.21
N SER A 249 5.81 4.03 7.11
CA SER A 249 6.93 4.08 6.16
C SER A 249 7.49 2.66 6.11
N ALA A 250 7.89 2.13 4.95
CA ALA A 250 8.41 0.76 4.88
C ALA A 250 9.46 0.49 5.98
N LYS A 251 10.21 1.53 6.39
CA LYS A 251 11.11 1.52 7.55
C LYS A 251 10.40 1.32 8.91
N GLY A 252 9.28 1.99 9.15
CA GLY A 252 8.40 1.81 10.31
C GLY A 252 7.79 0.41 10.38
N LEU A 253 7.23 -0.11 9.27
CA LEU A 253 6.75 -1.51 9.22
C LEU A 253 7.87 -2.50 9.52
N ILE A 254 9.04 -2.31 8.92
CA ILE A 254 10.20 -3.19 9.17
C ILE A 254 10.63 -3.09 10.64
N ALA A 255 10.67 -1.90 11.23
CA ALA A 255 11.03 -1.70 12.63
C ALA A 255 10.03 -2.37 13.56
N GLU A 256 8.73 -2.20 13.31
CA GLU A 256 7.66 -2.80 14.11
C GLU A 256 7.67 -4.33 13.99
N MET A 257 7.76 -4.87 12.77
CA MET A 257 7.89 -6.30 12.54
C MET A 257 9.15 -6.87 13.20
N SER A 258 10.25 -6.12 13.19
CA SER A 258 11.49 -6.52 13.86
C SER A 258 11.37 -6.50 15.38
N ALA A 259 10.66 -5.52 15.96
CA ALA A 259 10.39 -5.45 17.39
C ALA A 259 9.52 -6.63 17.85
N LYS A 260 8.40 -6.86 17.16
CA LYS A 260 7.49 -8.00 17.40
C LYS A 260 8.23 -9.35 17.28
N ARG A 261 9.09 -9.50 16.28
CA ARG A 261 9.95 -10.69 16.15
C ARG A 261 10.88 -10.84 17.35
N GLY A 262 11.55 -9.76 17.77
CA GLY A 262 12.46 -9.77 18.91
C GLY A 262 11.80 -10.22 20.21
N GLU A 263 10.60 -9.72 20.50
CA GLU A 263 9.80 -10.14 21.65
C GLU A 263 9.45 -11.63 21.59
N ALA A 264 9.02 -12.13 20.42
CA ALA A 264 8.73 -13.54 20.22
C ALA A 264 9.97 -14.44 20.36
N GLU A 265 11.15 -13.99 19.90
CA GLU A 265 12.42 -14.72 20.09
C GLU A 265 12.77 -14.87 21.59
N VAL A 266 12.59 -13.80 22.38
CA VAL A 266 12.82 -13.83 23.83
C VAL A 266 11.86 -14.80 24.52
N LEU A 267 10.57 -14.74 24.18
CA LEU A 267 9.55 -15.64 24.73
C LEU A 267 9.86 -17.11 24.42
N LEU A 268 10.18 -17.44 23.17
CA LEU A 268 10.54 -18.81 22.77
C LEU A 268 11.81 -19.30 23.47
N THR A 269 12.82 -18.44 23.62
CA THR A 269 14.09 -18.79 24.28
C THR A 269 13.89 -19.07 25.77
N LYS A 270 12.94 -18.35 26.41
CA LYS A 270 12.54 -18.54 27.81
C LYS A 270 11.69 -19.80 28.00
N GLU A 271 10.77 -20.08 27.09
CA GLU A 271 9.87 -21.24 27.18
C GLU A 271 10.58 -22.57 26.90
N TYR A 272 11.56 -22.57 26.00
CA TYR A 272 12.34 -23.75 25.61
C TYR A 272 13.84 -23.61 25.98
N PRO A 273 14.19 -23.63 27.29
CA PRO A 273 15.57 -23.71 27.74
C PRO A 273 16.17 -25.09 27.41
N ALA A 274 17.50 -25.16 27.35
CA ALA A 274 18.20 -26.43 27.18
C ALA A 274 18.00 -27.31 28.43
N GLY A 275 17.85 -28.62 28.25
CA GLY A 275 17.72 -29.56 29.36
C GLY A 275 16.35 -29.60 30.05
N LYS A 276 15.34 -28.91 29.51
CA LYS A 276 13.95 -29.01 30.01
C LYS A 276 13.41 -30.45 29.93
N ILE A 277 13.83 -31.20 28.91
CA ILE A 277 13.40 -32.60 28.71
C ILE A 277 14.58 -33.52 29.07
N ALA A 278 14.39 -34.37 30.09
CA ALA A 278 15.44 -35.24 30.63
C ALA A 278 16.09 -36.17 29.59
N ILE A 279 15.33 -36.58 28.56
CA ILE A 279 15.80 -37.45 27.47
C ILE A 279 16.83 -36.72 26.58
N PHE A 280 16.83 -35.39 26.57
CA PHE A 280 17.71 -34.56 25.76
C PHE A 280 18.32 -33.43 26.62
N PRO A 281 19.25 -33.75 27.54
CA PRO A 281 19.75 -32.79 28.54
C PRO A 281 20.47 -31.60 27.91
N ASP A 282 21.12 -31.79 26.76
CA ASP A 282 21.91 -30.73 26.11
C ASP A 282 21.12 -29.95 25.04
N LYS A 283 19.85 -30.31 24.81
CA LYS A 283 19.06 -29.74 23.70
C LYS A 283 17.86 -28.95 24.21
N ARG A 284 17.52 -27.91 23.46
CA ARG A 284 16.21 -27.24 23.55
C ARG A 284 15.24 -28.07 22.72
N VAL A 285 14.14 -28.51 23.31
CA VAL A 285 13.22 -29.43 22.63
C VAL A 285 11.78 -28.96 22.79
N TRP A 286 11.05 -28.96 21.67
CA TRP A 286 9.60 -28.87 21.64
C TRP A 286 9.01 -30.26 21.41
N GLN A 287 7.91 -30.56 22.11
CA GLN A 287 7.18 -31.81 21.98
C GLN A 287 5.82 -31.53 21.34
N ASN A 288 5.55 -32.21 20.22
CA ASN A 288 4.22 -32.24 19.64
C ASN A 288 3.34 -33.16 20.49
N LYS A 289 2.41 -32.57 21.25
CA LYS A 289 1.51 -33.35 22.13
C LYS A 289 0.56 -34.26 21.36
N THR A 290 0.24 -33.93 20.11
CA THR A 290 -0.71 -34.70 19.28
C THR A 290 -0.04 -35.95 18.70
N THR A 291 1.18 -35.81 18.18
CA THR A 291 1.88 -36.94 17.53
C THR A 291 2.89 -37.65 18.43
N GLY A 292 3.25 -37.04 19.57
CA GLY A 292 4.32 -37.51 20.45
C GLY A 292 5.74 -37.27 19.91
N SER A 293 5.88 -36.61 18.76
CA SER A 293 7.20 -36.34 18.14
C SER A 293 7.96 -35.21 18.85
N TYR A 294 9.28 -35.33 18.92
CA TYR A 294 10.17 -34.32 19.50
C TYR A 294 10.95 -33.57 18.41
N PHE A 295 11.12 -32.26 18.57
CA PHE A 295 11.88 -31.43 17.64
C PHE A 295 12.88 -30.55 18.38
N GLU A 296 14.12 -30.54 17.91
CA GLU A 296 15.15 -29.64 18.44
C GLU A 296 14.85 -28.17 18.10
N ILE A 297 14.84 -27.29 19.08
CA ILE A 297 14.62 -25.85 18.90
C ILE A 297 15.97 -25.15 18.74
N THR A 298 16.50 -25.21 17.52
CA THR A 298 17.74 -24.52 17.14
C THR A 298 17.54 -23.01 17.01
N PRO A 299 18.60 -22.18 17.03
CA PRO A 299 18.47 -20.74 16.83
C PRO A 299 17.78 -20.35 15.52
N LEU A 300 17.97 -21.14 14.46
CA LEU A 300 17.27 -20.94 13.18
C LEU A 300 15.76 -21.18 13.32
N ARG A 301 15.36 -22.28 13.99
CA ARG A 301 13.94 -22.59 14.23
C ARG A 301 13.26 -21.54 15.12
N ILE A 302 13.97 -20.99 16.11
CA ILE A 302 13.48 -19.87 16.93
C ILE A 302 13.15 -18.66 16.06
N LYS A 303 14.05 -18.25 15.15
CA LYS A 303 13.82 -17.11 14.25
C LYS A 303 12.63 -17.33 13.32
N ILE A 304 12.51 -18.53 12.75
CA ILE A 304 11.40 -18.89 11.85
C ILE A 304 10.08 -18.88 12.61
N TRP A 305 10.06 -19.44 13.82
CA TRP A 305 8.88 -19.49 14.67
C TRP A 305 8.48 -18.10 15.17
N ALA A 306 9.45 -17.28 15.61
CA ALA A 306 9.22 -15.90 16.01
C ALA A 306 8.64 -15.05 14.88
N ASN A 307 9.12 -15.22 13.64
CA ASN A 307 8.51 -14.59 12.46
C ASN A 307 7.04 -14.99 12.27
N ALA A 308 6.72 -16.28 12.43
CA ALA A 308 5.34 -16.76 12.30
C ALA A 308 4.44 -16.25 13.42
N ILE A 309 4.95 -16.10 14.65
CA ILE A 309 4.22 -15.46 15.77
C ILE A 309 3.97 -13.99 15.46
N ALA A 310 4.97 -13.25 14.98
CA ALA A 310 4.82 -11.85 14.59
C ALA A 310 3.79 -11.67 13.46
N ALA A 311 3.72 -12.63 12.53
CA ALA A 311 2.72 -12.70 11.47
C ALA A 311 1.36 -13.27 11.91
N LYS A 312 1.20 -13.64 13.20
CA LYS A 312 -0.02 -14.24 13.78
C LYS A 312 -0.45 -15.57 13.14
N THR A 313 0.47 -16.30 12.51
CA THR A 313 0.20 -17.63 11.92
C THR A 313 0.64 -18.79 12.82
N ALA A 314 1.32 -18.50 13.93
CA ALA A 314 1.75 -19.45 14.94
C ALA A 314 1.65 -18.84 16.34
N ASN A 315 1.78 -19.67 17.37
CA ASN A 315 1.84 -19.24 18.77
C ASN A 315 3.03 -19.91 19.49
N VAL A 316 3.30 -19.56 20.75
CA VAL A 316 4.45 -20.07 21.52
C VAL A 316 4.44 -21.59 21.70
N PHE A 317 3.28 -22.25 21.63
CA PHE A 317 3.11 -23.69 21.87
C PHE A 317 2.94 -24.50 20.58
N THR A 318 2.52 -23.85 19.49
CA THR A 318 2.25 -24.46 18.19
C THR A 318 3.16 -23.84 17.13
N PRO A 319 4.17 -24.58 16.62
CA PRO A 319 5.06 -24.07 15.59
C PRO A 319 4.35 -23.90 14.25
N PRO A 320 4.90 -23.07 13.35
CA PRO A 320 4.35 -22.92 12.01
C PRO A 320 4.48 -24.21 11.19
N THR A 321 3.62 -24.35 10.20
CA THR A 321 3.72 -25.36 9.14
C THR A 321 4.90 -25.02 8.22
N SER A 322 6.10 -25.44 8.62
CA SER A 322 7.35 -25.20 7.89
C SER A 322 8.09 -26.51 7.67
N THR A 323 8.85 -26.59 6.58
CA THR A 323 9.78 -27.70 6.30
C THR A 323 10.78 -27.93 7.44
N HIS A 324 11.03 -26.90 8.26
CA HIS A 324 11.87 -27.02 9.44
C HIS A 324 11.21 -27.79 10.58
N PHE A 325 9.89 -28.00 10.59
CA PHE A 325 9.16 -28.83 11.54
C PHE A 325 8.55 -30.07 10.87
N ALA A 326 9.08 -30.48 9.71
CA ALA A 326 8.66 -31.68 9.02
C ALA A 326 9.09 -32.97 9.76
N GLU A 327 8.32 -34.04 9.57
CA GLU A 327 8.46 -35.33 10.27
C GLU A 327 9.84 -35.97 10.09
N ASP A 328 10.52 -35.73 8.97
CA ASP A 328 11.88 -36.19 8.69
C ASP A 328 12.95 -35.48 9.55
N LYS A 329 12.59 -34.36 10.19
CA LYS A 329 13.45 -33.58 11.08
C LYS A 329 13.17 -33.80 12.57
N LYS A 330 12.40 -34.84 12.92
CA LYS A 330 12.16 -35.23 14.31
C LYS A 330 13.42 -35.78 14.97
N LEU A 331 13.57 -35.53 16.26
CA LEU A 331 14.60 -36.16 17.07
C LEU A 331 14.25 -37.63 17.28
N LYS A 332 15.26 -38.49 17.13
CA LYS A 332 15.15 -39.89 17.54
C LYS A 332 15.28 -39.94 19.06
N VAL A 333 14.30 -40.53 19.73
CA VAL A 333 14.40 -40.87 21.15
C VAL A 333 15.53 -41.89 21.28
N PRO A 334 16.59 -41.62 22.08
CA PRO A 334 17.59 -42.62 22.38
C PRO A 334 16.86 -43.86 22.93
N ALA A 335 17.03 -45.01 22.27
CA ALA A 335 16.61 -46.28 22.86
C ALA A 335 17.28 -46.35 24.24
N ALA A 336 16.47 -46.61 25.27
CA ALA A 336 16.86 -46.50 26.67
C ALA A 336 18.30 -46.96 26.90
N VAL A 337 19.05 -46.17 27.67
CA VAL A 337 20.38 -46.50 28.16
C VAL A 337 20.36 -47.97 28.61
N PRO A 338 21.29 -48.82 28.15
CA PRO A 338 21.37 -50.20 28.61
C PRO A 338 21.34 -50.20 30.13
N ASP A 339 20.41 -50.97 30.70
CA ASP A 339 20.29 -51.24 32.12
C ASP A 339 21.70 -51.41 32.73
N PRO A 340 22.09 -50.69 33.79
CA PRO A 340 23.36 -50.92 34.45
C PRO A 340 23.40 -52.40 34.85
N GLY A 341 24.18 -53.19 34.11
CA GLY A 341 24.22 -54.63 34.28
C GLY A 341 24.45 -55.00 35.76
N PRO A 342 23.78 -56.05 36.27
CA PRO A 342 23.97 -56.50 37.64
C PRO A 342 25.38 -57.12 37.74
N GLY A 343 26.36 -56.37 38.22
CA GLY A 343 27.74 -56.88 38.21
C GLY A 343 28.84 -55.97 38.71
N VAL A 344 28.62 -55.20 39.79
CA VAL A 344 29.74 -54.79 40.65
C VAL A 344 29.44 -55.34 42.04
N THR A 345 29.93 -56.57 42.26
CA THR A 345 30.06 -57.19 43.56
C THR A 345 30.78 -56.23 44.49
N LEU A 346 30.13 -55.88 45.61
CA LEU A 346 30.74 -55.20 46.74
C LEU A 346 32.03 -55.94 47.12
N GLY A 347 33.17 -55.28 46.89
CA GLY A 347 34.42 -55.63 47.54
C GLY A 347 34.25 -55.44 49.04
N HIS A 348 34.27 -56.57 49.75
CA HIS A 348 34.31 -56.71 51.19
C HIS A 348 35.39 -55.79 51.80
N PRO A 349 35.10 -54.96 52.82
CA PRO A 349 36.15 -54.28 53.57
C PRO A 349 36.90 -55.30 54.41
N GLN A 350 38.14 -55.58 54.01
CA GLN A 350 39.10 -56.37 54.76
C GLN A 350 39.47 -55.64 56.06
N ALA A 351 39.18 -56.27 57.20
CA ALA A 351 39.51 -55.78 58.52
C ALA A 351 41.04 -55.66 58.71
N PRO A 352 41.55 -54.58 59.33
CA PRO A 352 42.93 -54.51 59.77
C PRO A 352 43.11 -55.36 61.04
N GLY A 353 43.74 -56.53 60.86
CA GLY A 353 44.26 -57.35 61.95
C GLY A 353 45.45 -56.67 62.63
N GLY A 354 45.50 -56.81 63.95
CA GLY A 354 46.53 -56.29 64.85
C GLY A 354 47.97 -56.62 64.45
N GLY A 355 48.97 -55.89 64.90
CA GLY A 355 49.19 -55.62 66.32
C GLY A 355 50.14 -56.68 66.90
N ASN A 356 51.43 -56.56 66.57
CA ASN A 356 52.58 -57.07 67.33
C ASN A 356 53.51 -55.85 67.39
N GLY A 357 53.75 -55.20 68.53
CA GLY A 357 54.26 -55.76 69.79
C GLY A 357 55.76 -55.45 69.83
N PRO A 358 56.28 -54.72 70.84
CA PRO A 358 57.72 -54.49 71.00
C PRO A 358 58.49 -55.77 71.34
#